data_AF-A0A355GFN8-F1
#
_entry.id   AF-A0A355GFN8-F1
#
_cell.length_a   1.000
_cell.length_b   1.000
_cell.length_c   1.000
_cell.angle_alpha   90.00
_cell.angle_beta   90.00
_cell.angle_gamma   90.00
#
_symmetry.space_group_name_H-M   'P 1'
#
loop_
_entity.id
_entity.type
_entity.pdbx_description
1 polymer ?
#
loop_
_entity_poly.entity_id
_entity_poly.type
_entity_poly.pdbx_seq_one_letter_code
_entity_poly.pdbx_strand_id
1 'polypeptide(L)'
;MNLGNGNYRGSFDLWRQEIQAHEEARIAGVLQSMPLVQPVSNSFWPTQHAVSIVNYLYGLSQQQIPLLLNLARCEIEAGQPELATGHLREILEAEPATPYRPLVRFYLYQLTGELIPALPEAPVGQTEPETEELPLVAPKP
;
A
#
# COMPACT_ATOMS: atom_id res chain seq x y z
N MET A 1 -16.46 12.95 -11.68
CA MET A 1 -17.44 11.93 -11.23
C MET A 1 -17.77 11.02 -12.42
N ASN A 2 -16.87 10.11 -12.83
CA ASN A 2 -17.01 9.32 -14.08
C ASN A 2 -17.38 7.84 -13.86
N LEU A 3 -16.97 7.23 -12.74
CA LEU A 3 -17.32 5.84 -12.41
C LEU A 3 -18.83 5.63 -12.21
N GLY A 4 -19.51 6.55 -11.54
CA GLY A 4 -20.96 6.47 -11.30
C GLY A 4 -21.84 6.64 -12.55
N ASN A 5 -21.27 7.08 -13.68
CA ASN A 5 -22.00 7.32 -14.93
C ASN A 5 -21.77 6.21 -15.97
N GLY A 6 -21.12 5.09 -15.59
CA GLY A 6 -20.78 4.00 -16.51
C GLY A 6 -19.68 4.34 -17.53
N ASN A 7 -19.00 5.48 -17.38
CA ASN A 7 -17.87 5.86 -18.23
C ASN A 7 -16.57 5.25 -17.70
N TYR A 8 -16.45 3.94 -17.84
CA TYR A 8 -15.28 3.19 -17.37
C TYR A 8 -14.02 3.52 -18.16
N ARG A 9 -14.13 3.77 -19.48
CA ARG A 9 -12.98 4.18 -20.32
C ARG A 9 -12.39 5.53 -19.88
N GLY A 10 -13.24 6.54 -19.71
CA GLY A 10 -12.76 7.84 -19.22
C GLY A 10 -12.22 7.78 -17.78
N SER A 11 -12.72 6.87 -16.96
CA SER A 11 -12.16 6.63 -15.61
C SER A 11 -10.80 5.92 -15.68
N PHE A 12 -10.65 4.95 -16.59
CA PHE A 12 -9.40 4.25 -16.84
C PHE A 12 -8.29 5.22 -17.26
N ASP A 13 -8.57 6.12 -18.21
CA ASP A 13 -7.57 7.11 -18.66
C ASP A 13 -7.12 8.02 -17.51
N LEU A 14 -8.04 8.44 -16.63
CA LEU A 14 -7.73 9.24 -15.46
C LEU A 14 -6.85 8.47 -14.45
N TRP A 15 -7.20 7.21 -14.16
CA TRP A 15 -6.38 6.38 -13.25
C TRP A 15 -5.00 6.11 -13.81
N ARG A 16 -4.91 5.86 -15.12
CA ARG A 16 -3.63 5.63 -15.80
C ARG A 16 -2.76 6.89 -15.78
N GLN A 17 -3.36 8.05 -16.03
CA GLN A 17 -2.67 9.33 -15.94
C GLN A 17 -2.15 9.59 -14.52
N GLU A 18 -2.94 9.29 -13.49
CA GLU A 18 -2.54 9.43 -12.10
C GLU A 18 -1.37 8.50 -11.75
N ILE A 19 -1.43 7.23 -12.16
CA ILE A 19 -0.33 6.27 -11.98
C ILE A 19 0.96 6.78 -12.64
N GLN A 20 0.87 7.32 -13.86
CA GLN A 20 2.03 7.85 -14.56
C GLN A 20 2.59 9.09 -13.86
N ALA A 21 1.73 10.01 -13.39
CA ALA A 21 2.17 11.18 -12.63
C ALA A 21 2.89 10.79 -11.32
N HIS A 22 2.38 9.77 -10.62
CA HIS A 22 3.03 9.21 -9.44
C HIS A 22 4.38 8.56 -9.76
N GLU A 23 4.50 7.86 -10.89
CA GLU A 23 5.74 7.25 -11.35
C GLU A 23 6.81 8.32 -11.70
N GLU A 24 6.42 9.37 -12.39
CA GLU A 24 7.29 10.50 -12.71
C GLU A 24 7.76 11.24 -11.44
N ALA A 25 6.84 11.47 -10.49
CA ALA A 25 7.16 12.04 -9.18
C ALA A 25 8.10 11.11 -8.38
N ARG A 26 7.92 9.79 -8.48
CA ARG A 26 8.81 8.79 -7.86
C ARG A 26 10.23 8.94 -8.38
N ILE A 27 10.42 8.91 -9.70
CA ILE A 27 11.75 9.03 -10.30
C ILE A 27 12.39 10.36 -9.92
N ALA A 28 11.64 11.47 -9.97
CA ALA A 28 12.12 12.79 -9.59
C ALA A 28 12.57 12.86 -8.12
N GLY A 29 11.77 12.31 -7.20
CA GLY A 29 12.10 12.28 -5.76
C GLY A 29 13.33 11.42 -5.44
N VAL A 30 13.48 10.26 -6.09
CA VAL A 30 14.68 9.43 -5.96
C VAL A 30 15.91 10.19 -6.47
N LEU A 31 15.82 10.82 -7.64
CA LEU A 31 16.92 11.61 -8.21
C LEU A 31 17.31 12.80 -7.33
N GLN A 32 16.34 13.46 -6.67
CA GLN A 32 16.63 14.55 -5.72
C GLN A 32 17.26 14.05 -4.42
N SER A 33 16.89 12.85 -3.97
CA SER A 33 17.51 12.21 -2.79
C SER A 33 18.90 11.63 -3.09
N MET A 34 19.26 11.48 -4.37
CA MET A 34 20.57 11.03 -4.79
C MET A 34 21.58 12.20 -4.79
N PRO A 35 22.63 12.13 -3.98
CA PRO A 35 23.67 13.14 -4.03
C PRO A 35 24.60 12.87 -5.23
N LEU A 36 24.60 13.79 -6.20
CA LEU A 36 25.41 13.70 -7.43
C LEU A 36 26.94 13.83 -7.19
N VAL A 37 27.36 14.20 -5.98
CA VAL A 37 28.77 14.41 -5.60
C VAL A 37 29.04 13.89 -4.19
N GLN A 38 29.98 12.94 -4.04
CA GLN A 38 30.42 12.43 -2.74
C GLN A 38 31.27 13.46 -1.99
N PRO A 39 30.94 13.82 -0.74
CA PRO A 39 31.83 14.57 0.14
C PRO A 39 32.93 13.65 0.68
N VAL A 40 34.17 14.14 0.64
CA VAL A 40 35.40 13.35 0.86
C VAL A 40 35.54 12.78 2.28
N SER A 41 34.72 13.20 3.25
CA SER A 41 34.99 12.98 4.68
C SER A 41 33.86 12.39 5.53
N ASN A 42 32.79 11.81 4.97
CA ASN A 42 31.69 11.29 5.80
C ASN A 42 31.25 9.87 5.43
N SER A 43 31.59 8.90 6.29
CA SER A 43 31.17 7.50 6.19
C SER A 43 29.68 7.26 6.50
N PHE A 44 28.98 8.26 7.05
CA PHE A 44 27.52 8.22 7.33
C PHE A 44 26.64 8.45 6.10
N TRP A 45 27.25 8.92 5.01
CA TRP A 45 26.56 9.42 3.84
C TRP A 45 25.78 8.34 3.06
N PRO A 46 26.26 7.09 2.86
CA PRO A 46 25.46 6.08 2.17
C PRO A 46 24.22 5.63 2.96
N THR A 47 24.34 5.53 4.29
CA THR A 47 23.29 4.98 5.14
C THR A 47 22.10 5.92 5.30
N GLN A 48 22.32 7.23 5.51
CA GLN A 48 21.22 8.20 5.59
C GLN A 48 20.45 8.34 4.28
N HIS A 49 21.13 8.28 3.13
CA HIS A 49 20.48 8.33 1.83
C HIS A 49 19.73 7.04 1.52
N ALA A 50 20.30 5.88 1.84
CA ALA A 50 19.60 4.61 1.74
C ALA A 50 18.31 4.62 2.57
N VAL A 51 18.33 5.12 3.81
CA VAL A 51 17.12 5.25 4.64
C VAL A 51 16.10 6.22 4.02
N SER A 52 16.55 7.35 3.48
CA SER A 52 15.67 8.33 2.84
C SER A 52 15.01 7.78 1.58
N ILE A 53 15.77 7.06 0.74
CA ILE A 53 15.27 6.37 -0.44
C ILE A 53 14.28 5.27 -0.02
N VAL A 54 14.60 4.45 0.98
CA VAL A 54 13.72 3.39 1.47
C VAL A 54 12.40 3.96 2.01
N ASN A 55 12.46 5.01 2.84
CA ASN A 55 11.27 5.67 3.37
C ASN A 55 10.41 6.28 2.25
N TYR A 56 11.05 6.87 1.24
CA TYR A 56 10.36 7.43 0.08
C TYR A 56 9.67 6.34 -0.76
N LEU A 57 10.40 5.25 -1.07
CA LEU A 57 9.86 4.10 -1.79
C LEU A 57 8.70 3.45 -1.03
N TYR A 58 8.81 3.33 0.30
CA TYR A 58 7.76 2.79 1.16
C TYR A 58 6.52 3.70 1.25
N GLY A 59 6.71 5.02 1.38
CA GLY A 59 5.60 5.97 1.35
C GLY A 59 4.82 5.95 0.03
N LEU A 60 5.52 5.70 -1.08
CA LEU A 60 4.93 5.62 -2.41
C LEU A 60 4.18 4.31 -2.67
N SER A 61 4.66 3.15 -2.18
CA SER A 61 3.92 1.89 -2.33
C SER A 61 2.52 1.99 -1.72
N GLN A 62 2.40 2.68 -0.58
CA GLN A 62 1.13 2.95 0.08
C GLN A 62 0.17 3.82 -0.75
N GLN A 63 0.68 4.68 -1.63
CA GLN A 63 -0.13 5.52 -2.52
C GLN A 63 -0.52 4.79 -3.82
N GLN A 64 0.32 3.87 -4.29
CA GLN A 64 0.10 3.16 -5.56
C GLN A 64 -0.97 2.07 -5.46
N ILE A 65 -1.05 1.36 -4.33
CA ILE A 65 -1.98 0.22 -4.15
C ILE A 65 -3.46 0.63 -4.35
N PRO A 66 -3.97 1.73 -3.74
CA PRO A 66 -5.34 2.16 -3.98
C PRO A 66 -5.64 2.50 -5.44
N LEU A 67 -4.66 3.04 -6.18
CA LEU A 67 -4.81 3.39 -7.60
C LEU A 67 -4.94 2.13 -8.46
N LEU A 68 -4.04 1.16 -8.26
CA LEU A 68 -4.09 -0.15 -8.94
C LEU A 68 -5.41 -0.88 -8.66
N LEU A 69 -5.90 -0.82 -7.42
CA LEU A 69 -7.18 -1.42 -7.06
C LEU A 69 -8.36 -0.78 -7.81
N ASN A 70 -8.37 0.55 -7.94
CA ASN A 70 -9.41 1.25 -8.69
C ASN A 70 -9.32 1.00 -10.19
N LEU A 71 -8.10 0.85 -10.73
CA LEU A 71 -7.88 0.46 -12.12
C LEU A 71 -8.44 -0.93 -12.40
N ALA A 72 -8.09 -1.92 -11.57
CA ALA A 72 -8.60 -3.28 -11.69
C ALA A 72 -10.13 -3.34 -11.63
N ARG A 73 -10.77 -2.54 -10.76
CA ARG A 73 -12.24 -2.42 -10.72
C ARG A 73 -12.80 -1.86 -12.02
N CYS A 74 -12.18 -0.82 -12.58
CA CYS A 74 -12.61 -0.27 -13.88
C CYS A 74 -12.50 -1.32 -14.99
N GLU A 75 -11.45 -2.14 -14.99
CA GLU A 75 -11.24 -3.19 -15.98
C GLU A 75 -12.26 -4.34 -15.84
N ILE A 76 -12.61 -4.73 -14.61
CA ILE A 76 -13.70 -5.69 -14.35
C ILE A 76 -15.01 -5.18 -14.97
N GLU A 77 -15.39 -3.95 -14.65
CA GLU A 77 -16.62 -3.33 -15.15
C GLU A 77 -16.60 -3.11 -16.67
N ALA A 78 -15.41 -2.93 -17.25
CA ALA A 78 -15.21 -2.82 -18.70
C ALA A 78 -15.15 -4.18 -19.42
N GLY A 79 -15.30 -5.30 -18.71
CA GLY A 79 -15.25 -6.64 -19.28
C GLY A 79 -13.85 -7.11 -19.68
N GLN A 80 -12.82 -6.64 -18.98
CA GLN A 80 -11.40 -6.98 -19.19
C GLN A 80 -10.80 -7.70 -17.96
N PRO A 81 -11.31 -8.89 -17.60
CA PRO A 81 -10.96 -9.59 -16.36
C PRO A 81 -9.49 -10.05 -16.31
N GLU A 82 -8.84 -10.29 -17.45
CA GLU A 82 -7.44 -10.71 -17.51
C GLU A 82 -6.48 -9.60 -17.07
N LEU A 83 -6.75 -8.36 -17.50
CA LEU A 83 -5.96 -7.19 -17.08
C LEU A 83 -6.17 -6.91 -15.59
N ALA A 84 -7.42 -6.98 -15.13
CA ALA A 84 -7.75 -6.81 -13.73
C ALA A 84 -7.04 -7.84 -12.86
N THR A 85 -6.96 -9.09 -13.31
CA THR A 85 -6.23 -10.16 -12.62
C THR A 85 -4.74 -9.82 -12.49
N GLY A 86 -4.13 -9.27 -13.54
CA GLY A 86 -2.74 -8.81 -13.52
C GLY A 86 -2.48 -7.78 -12.44
N HIS A 87 -3.25 -6.69 -12.42
CA HIS A 87 -3.10 -5.63 -11.42
C HIS A 87 -3.41 -6.09 -9.99
N LEU A 88 -4.40 -6.97 -9.81
CA LEU A 88 -4.71 -7.54 -8.49
C LEU A 88 -3.58 -8.43 -7.97
N ARG A 89 -2.88 -9.18 -8.83
CA ARG A 89 -1.69 -9.96 -8.44
C ARG A 89 -0.51 -9.06 -8.11
N GLU A 90 -0.29 -8.02 -8.91
CA GLU A 90 0.75 -7.01 -8.68
C GLU A 90 0.63 -6.38 -7.28
N ILE A 91 -0.60 -6.07 -6.84
CA ILE A 91 -0.85 -5.56 -5.47
C ILE A 91 -0.34 -6.53 -4.40
N LEU A 92 -0.61 -7.84 -4.55
CA LEU A 92 -0.20 -8.84 -3.57
C LEU A 92 1.30 -9.16 -3.62
N GLU A 93 1.93 -9.02 -4.78
CA GLU A 93 3.38 -9.15 -4.95
C GLU A 93 4.12 -7.96 -4.32
N ALA A 94 3.60 -6.74 -4.52
CA ALA A 94 4.21 -5.52 -3.99
C ALA A 94 4.04 -5.38 -2.47
N GLU A 95 2.85 -5.64 -1.94
CA GLU A 95 2.55 -5.53 -0.50
C GLU A 95 1.63 -6.67 -0.05
N PRO A 96 2.19 -7.84 0.31
CA PRO A 96 1.40 -9.00 0.72
C PRO A 96 0.47 -8.72 1.90
N ALA A 97 0.89 -7.86 2.83
CA ALA A 97 0.15 -7.48 4.04
C ALA A 97 -0.74 -6.24 3.86
N THR A 98 -1.03 -5.84 2.61
CA THR A 98 -1.88 -4.68 2.33
C THR A 98 -3.25 -4.76 3.04
N PRO A 99 -3.77 -3.65 3.58
CA PRO A 99 -5.10 -3.63 4.20
C PRO A 99 -6.22 -4.01 3.21
N TYR A 100 -5.98 -3.88 1.90
CA TYR A 100 -6.92 -4.26 0.86
C TYR A 100 -6.90 -5.77 0.54
N ARG A 101 -6.05 -6.58 1.19
CA ARG A 101 -5.87 -8.00 0.90
C ARG A 101 -7.19 -8.79 0.90
N PRO A 102 -8.13 -8.62 1.86
CA PRO A 102 -9.40 -9.35 1.83
C PRO A 102 -10.19 -9.10 0.54
N LEU A 103 -10.20 -7.85 0.08
CA LEU A 103 -10.91 -7.43 -1.11
C LEU A 103 -10.21 -7.92 -2.39
N VAL A 104 -8.89 -7.82 -2.45
CA VAL A 104 -8.09 -8.35 -3.58
C VAL A 104 -8.25 -9.85 -3.71
N ARG A 105 -8.22 -10.59 -2.59
CA ARG A 105 -8.50 -12.04 -2.54
C ARG A 105 -9.90 -12.35 -3.06
N PHE A 106 -10.91 -11.57 -2.67
CA PHE A 106 -12.27 -11.74 -3.15
C PHE A 106 -12.36 -11.58 -4.66
N TYR A 107 -11.81 -10.49 -5.23
CA TYR A 107 -11.86 -10.28 -6.67
C TYR A 107 -11.06 -11.34 -7.45
N LEU A 108 -9.86 -11.70 -7.00
CA LEU A 108 -9.09 -12.76 -7.65
C LEU A 108 -9.84 -14.10 -7.63
N TYR A 109 -10.48 -14.46 -6.52
CA TYR A 109 -11.30 -15.66 -6.47
C TYR A 109 -12.47 -15.63 -7.45
N GLN A 110 -13.16 -14.49 -7.59
CA GLN A 110 -14.27 -14.36 -8.55
C GLN A 110 -13.79 -14.43 -10.01
N LEU A 111 -12.60 -13.90 -10.31
CA LEU A 111 -12.08 -13.86 -11.67
C LEU A 111 -11.39 -15.15 -12.11
N THR A 112 -10.70 -15.84 -11.19
CA THR A 112 -9.84 -16.99 -11.52
C THR A 112 -10.26 -18.30 -10.85
N GLY A 113 -11.13 -18.25 -9.84
CA GLY A 113 -11.44 -19.39 -8.96
C GLY A 113 -10.32 -19.75 -7.98
N GLU A 114 -9.20 -19.01 -7.99
CA GLU A 114 -8.04 -19.27 -7.14
C GLU A 114 -8.26 -18.73 -5.72
N LEU A 115 -8.23 -19.62 -4.73
CA LEU A 115 -8.33 -19.21 -3.33
C LEU A 115 -6.96 -18.87 -2.76
N ILE A 116 -6.64 -17.59 -2.73
CA ILE A 116 -5.40 -17.11 -2.11
C ILE A 116 -5.49 -17.27 -0.59
N PRO A 117 -4.45 -17.77 0.11
CA PRO A 117 -4.47 -17.90 1.56
C PRO A 117 -4.64 -16.55 2.29
N ALA A 118 -5.40 -16.56 3.37
CA ALA A 118 -5.44 -15.45 4.32
C ALA A 118 -4.09 -15.35 5.02
N LEU A 119 -3.67 -14.13 5.37
CA LEU A 119 -2.57 -13.99 6.32
C LEU A 119 -3.12 -14.31 7.72
N PRO A 120 -2.33 -14.98 8.57
CA PRO A 120 -2.73 -15.21 9.95
C PRO A 120 -2.97 -13.85 10.63
N GLU A 121 -4.11 -13.71 11.30
CA GLU A 121 -4.34 -12.55 12.16
C GLU A 121 -3.29 -12.57 13.26
N ALA A 122 -2.64 -11.43 13.51
CA ALA A 122 -1.77 -11.30 14.67
C ALA A 122 -2.60 -11.65 15.92
N PRO A 123 -2.08 -12.47 16.84
CA PRO A 123 -2.85 -12.94 17.98
C PRO A 123 -3.43 -11.75 18.76
N VAL A 124 -4.75 -11.67 18.79
CA VAL A 124 -5.51 -10.74 19.65
C VAL A 124 -5.26 -11.20 21.08
N GLY A 125 -4.32 -10.55 21.77
CA GLY A 125 -3.88 -11.03 23.06
C GLY A 125 -2.86 -10.17 23.78
N GLN A 126 -3.04 -8.85 23.77
CA GLN A 126 -2.59 -7.94 24.84
C GLN A 126 -3.60 -6.79 24.95
N THR A 127 -4.85 -7.12 25.29
CA THR A 127 -5.67 -6.18 26.05
C THR A 127 -4.87 -5.79 27.30
N GLU A 128 -4.85 -4.49 27.54
CA GLU A 128 -4.34 -3.75 28.70
C GLU A 128 -4.02 -4.63 29.92
N PRO A 129 -2.87 -4.44 30.61
CA PRO A 129 -2.70 -5.06 31.90
C PRO A 129 -3.85 -4.57 32.78
N GLU A 130 -4.68 -5.51 33.26
CA GLU A 130 -5.64 -5.28 34.33
C GLU A 130 -4.88 -4.52 35.42
N THR A 131 -5.18 -3.24 35.56
CA THR A 131 -4.69 -2.49 36.71
C THR A 131 -5.45 -3.08 37.89
N GLU A 132 -4.81 -3.99 38.62
CA GLU A 132 -5.29 -4.40 39.94
C GLU A 132 -5.48 -3.11 40.76
N GLU A 133 -6.72 -2.71 40.98
CA GLU A 133 -7.06 -1.68 41.94
C GLU A 133 -6.61 -2.17 43.32
N LEU A 134 -5.42 -1.76 43.75
CA LEU A 134 -5.00 -1.92 45.14
C LEU A 134 -6.02 -1.21 46.03
N PRO A 135 -6.58 -1.87 47.07
CA PRO A 135 -7.57 -1.25 47.93
C PRO A 135 -6.96 -0.05 48.64
N LEU A 136 -7.63 1.10 48.56
CA LEU A 136 -7.30 2.33 49.29
C LEU A 136 -7.28 2.05 50.80
N VAL A 137 -6.09 1.87 51.37
CA VAL A 137 -5.89 1.87 52.82
C VAL A 137 -5.95 3.33 53.28
N ALA A 138 -7.00 3.66 54.03
CA ALA A 138 -7.11 4.98 54.67
C ALA A 138 -5.98 5.16 55.71
N PRO A 139 -5.33 6.34 55.77
CA PRO A 139 -4.34 6.62 56.80
C PRO A 139 -5.04 6.72 58.16
N LYS A 140 -4.51 6.01 59.15
CA LYS A 140 -4.99 6.04 60.54
C LYS A 140 -4.40 7.28 61.25
N PRO A 141 -5.16 7.96 62.13
CA PRO A 141 -4.72 9.19 62.82
C PRO A 141 -3.54 9.00 63.76
#